data_AF-A0A9W8JJA8-F1
#
_entry.id   AF-A0A9W8JJA8-F1
#
_cell.length_a   1.000
_cell.length_b   1.000
_cell.length_c   1.000
_cell.angle_alpha   90.00
_cell.angle_beta   90.00
_cell.angle_gamma   90.00
#
_symmetry.space_group_name_H-M   'P 1'
#
loop_
_entity.id
_entity.type
_entity.pdbx_description
1 polymer ?
#
loop_
_entity_poly.entity_id
_entity_poly.type
_entity_poly.pdbx_seq_one_letter_code
_entity_poly.pdbx_strand_id
1 'polypeptide(L)'
;MGGVGITIHGIKDQWSSFIIHLVAVPNNRLADTIGHVYLDAIEKKKLIPITMVVDKGSEIGEMFAHQTGLRAAYSDLNVDKYPPVIQIRSVHNTPIEGLWHWFLKTYGLNIKDIIVNGYRDGYYNPNNPIHPLLFYWLWSKIVQEQLDIFTELWNTHRIRTQKGKPNMSGSTPQHAFVAPRAPAEKVSIPVHQEVLDHLRSKIPTPRDEAMRWVPAEFSEIAQAAFVTVGSPPLSPPRTGWETFTLMLPHIPRSAALL
;
A
#
# COMPACT_ATOMS: atom_id res chain seq x y z
N MET A 1 -2.58 -21.20 4.03
CA MET A 1 -3.72 -20.27 3.82
C MET A 1 -4.45 -20.75 2.59
N GLY A 2 -5.79 -20.85 2.60
CA GLY A 2 -6.59 -21.48 1.53
C GLY A 2 -6.61 -20.75 0.19
N GLY A 3 -5.44 -20.42 -0.37
CA GLY A 3 -5.26 -19.94 -1.75
C GLY A 3 -5.57 -18.47 -2.01
N VAL A 4 -5.97 -17.68 -1.01
CA VAL A 4 -6.46 -16.31 -1.22
C VAL A 4 -5.84 -15.33 -0.23
N GLY A 5 -5.36 -14.18 -0.73
CA GLY A 5 -4.83 -13.09 0.08
C GLY A 5 -4.62 -11.81 -0.72
N ILE A 6 -4.66 -10.67 -0.04
CA ILE A 6 -4.36 -9.36 -0.62
C ILE A 6 -3.03 -8.89 -0.03
N THR A 7 -2.05 -8.62 -0.88
CA THR A 7 -0.76 -8.08 -0.44
C THR A 7 -0.84 -6.57 -0.23
N ILE A 8 -0.15 -6.06 0.78
CA ILE A 8 -0.17 -4.65 1.17
C ILE A 8 1.28 -4.17 1.21
N HIS A 9 1.51 -2.96 0.72
CA HIS A 9 2.80 -2.26 0.83
C HIS A 9 2.62 -0.95 1.61
N GLY A 10 3.60 -0.62 2.46
CA GLY A 10 3.54 0.53 3.37
C GLY A 10 4.85 1.30 3.41
N ILE A 11 4.76 2.63 3.28
CA ILE A 11 5.86 3.58 3.40
C ILE A 11 5.49 4.60 4.49
N LYS A 12 6.38 4.74 5.46
CA LYS A 12 6.13 5.51 6.68
C LYS A 12 7.39 6.27 7.10
N ASP A 13 7.21 7.50 7.54
CA ASP A 13 8.28 8.27 8.15
C ASP A 13 8.59 7.72 9.55
N GLN A 14 9.87 7.43 9.80
CA GLN A 14 10.31 6.80 11.05
C GLN A 14 10.12 7.71 12.26
N TRP A 15 10.46 9.00 12.12
CA TRP A 15 10.50 9.93 13.25
C TRP A 15 9.10 10.39 13.67
N SER A 16 8.31 10.90 12.72
CA SER A 16 6.95 11.38 12.97
C SER A 16 5.92 10.26 13.07
N SER A 17 6.26 9.05 12.61
CA SER A 17 5.33 7.94 12.47
C SER A 17 4.23 8.17 11.41
N PHE A 18 4.38 9.18 10.57
CA PHE A 18 3.40 9.52 9.53
C PHE A 18 3.42 8.48 8.41
N ILE A 19 2.25 7.92 8.08
CA ILE A 19 2.09 7.02 6.94
C ILE A 19 2.06 7.90 5.69
N ILE A 20 3.07 7.74 4.84
CA ILE A 20 3.20 8.45 3.56
C ILE A 20 2.35 7.74 2.50
N HIS A 21 2.41 6.41 2.48
CA HIS A 21 1.64 5.59 1.57
C HIS A 21 1.33 4.22 2.18
N LEU A 22 0.07 3.81 2.10
CA LEU A 22 -0.37 2.46 2.42
C LEU A 22 -1.28 2.00 1.29
N VAL A 23 -1.00 0.85 0.68
CA VAL A 23 -1.68 0.44 -0.55
C VAL A 23 -1.74 -1.07 -0.70
N ALA A 24 -2.88 -1.57 -1.18
CA ALA A 24 -3.02 -2.95 -1.64
C ALA A 24 -2.37 -3.08 -3.04
N VAL A 25 -1.49 -4.07 -3.21
CA VAL A 25 -0.75 -4.30 -4.45
C VAL A 25 -1.02 -5.70 -4.99
N PRO A 26 -1.14 -5.90 -6.32
CA PRO A 26 -1.42 -7.21 -6.90
C PRO A 26 -0.27 -8.19 -6.71
N ASN A 27 0.97 -7.71 -6.76
CA ASN A 27 2.16 -8.52 -6.53
C ASN A 27 3.29 -7.68 -5.94
N ASN A 28 3.62 -7.90 -4.67
CA ASN A 28 4.70 -7.19 -4.00
C ASN A 28 6.11 -7.75 -4.27
N ARG A 29 6.25 -8.73 -5.17
CA ARG A 29 7.54 -9.37 -5.50
C ARG A 29 8.13 -8.88 -6.83
N LEU A 30 7.43 -7.98 -7.54
CA LEU A 30 7.87 -7.43 -8.81
C LEU A 30 8.52 -6.06 -8.60
N ALA A 31 9.70 -5.87 -9.18
CA ALA A 31 10.46 -4.63 -9.07
C ALA A 31 9.68 -3.43 -9.61
N ASP A 32 9.03 -3.59 -10.76
CA ASP A 32 8.22 -2.55 -11.40
C ASP A 32 7.07 -2.10 -10.50
N THR A 33 6.33 -3.03 -9.89
CA THR A 33 5.23 -2.71 -8.96
C THR A 33 5.74 -1.90 -7.77
N ILE A 34 6.85 -2.32 -7.15
CA ILE A 34 7.43 -1.60 -6.01
C ILE A 34 8.03 -0.25 -6.43
N GLY A 35 8.61 -0.15 -7.62
CA GLY A 35 9.08 1.11 -8.22
C GLY A 35 7.95 2.12 -8.37
N HIS A 36 6.81 1.70 -8.93
CA HIS A 36 5.62 2.56 -9.04
C HIS A 36 5.07 2.97 -7.68
N VAL A 37 4.95 2.03 -6.73
CA VAL A 37 4.48 2.33 -5.37
C VAL A 37 5.40 3.34 -4.67
N TYR A 38 6.71 3.24 -4.88
CA TYR A 38 7.66 4.22 -4.36
C TYR A 38 7.45 5.61 -4.98
N LEU A 39 7.32 5.70 -6.30
CA LEU A 39 7.07 6.97 -6.99
C LEU A 39 5.72 7.58 -6.60
N ASP A 40 4.68 6.76 -6.39
CA ASP A 40 3.38 7.21 -5.88
C ASP A 40 3.50 7.85 -4.48
N ALA A 41 4.32 7.26 -3.59
CA ALA A 41 4.55 7.81 -2.26
C ALA A 41 5.26 9.17 -2.30
N ILE A 42 6.30 9.29 -3.15
CA ILE A 42 7.00 10.57 -3.35
C ILE A 42 6.04 11.60 -3.96
N GLU A 43 5.29 11.21 -4.98
CA GLU A 43 4.37 12.07 -5.71
C GLU A 43 3.34 12.73 -4.79
N LYS A 44 2.82 12.01 -3.79
CA LYS A 44 1.86 12.54 -2.80
C LYS A 44 2.38 13.71 -1.99
N LYS A 45 3.69 13.81 -1.79
CA LYS A 45 4.31 14.84 -0.93
C LYS A 45 5.32 15.73 -1.66
N LYS A 46 5.73 15.34 -2.87
CA LYS A 46 6.85 15.94 -3.63
C LYS A 46 8.13 16.02 -2.80
N LEU A 47 8.38 14.97 -2.01
CA LEU A 47 9.49 14.88 -1.08
C LEU A 47 10.10 13.47 -1.13
N ILE A 48 11.42 13.41 -1.17
CA ILE A 48 12.19 12.17 -0.95
C ILE A 48 12.83 12.18 0.45
N PRO A 49 13.03 11.02 1.08
CA PRO A 49 13.74 10.94 2.35
C PRO A 49 15.25 11.08 2.13
N ILE A 50 15.99 11.43 3.19
CA ILE A 50 17.47 11.32 3.19
C ILE A 50 17.90 9.88 2.95
N THR A 51 17.23 8.95 3.65
CA THR A 51 17.51 7.52 3.61
C THR A 51 16.19 6.77 3.56
N MET A 52 16.04 5.88 2.59
CA MET A 52 14.96 4.91 2.56
C MET A 52 15.43 3.62 3.23
N VAL A 53 14.74 3.19 4.29
CA VAL A 53 15.03 1.93 4.98
C VAL A 53 14.05 0.87 4.49
N VAL A 54 14.58 -0.25 4.01
CA VAL A 54 13.78 -1.34 3.44
C VAL A 54 14.24 -2.70 3.91
N ASP A 55 13.35 -3.67 3.78
CA ASP A 55 13.71 -5.06 3.98
C ASP A 55 14.56 -5.56 2.81
N LYS A 56 15.39 -6.57 3.08
CA LYS A 56 16.14 -7.26 2.02
C LYS A 56 15.18 -8.01 1.10
N GLY A 57 15.19 -7.65 -0.17
CA GLY A 57 14.41 -8.28 -1.22
C GLY A 57 15.03 -8.01 -2.59
N SER A 58 14.69 -8.82 -3.60
CA SER A 58 15.09 -8.56 -4.99
C SER A 58 14.12 -7.59 -5.68
N GLU A 59 12.91 -7.45 -5.14
CA GLU A 59 11.83 -6.60 -5.62
C GLU A 59 12.09 -5.10 -5.42
N ILE A 60 13.14 -4.70 -4.71
CA ILE A 60 13.41 -3.28 -4.41
C ILE A 60 14.32 -2.60 -5.44
N GLY A 61 14.67 -3.28 -6.55
CA GLY A 61 15.64 -2.79 -7.53
C GLY A 61 15.31 -1.40 -8.08
N GLU A 62 14.10 -1.20 -8.58
CA GLU A 62 13.64 0.09 -9.12
C GLU A 62 13.60 1.19 -8.04
N MET A 63 13.02 0.89 -6.89
CA MET A 63 12.99 1.82 -5.76
C MET A 63 14.41 2.22 -5.32
N PHE A 64 15.34 1.27 -5.27
CA PHE A 64 16.74 1.52 -4.92
C PHE A 64 17.39 2.47 -5.92
N ALA A 65 17.24 2.19 -7.22
CA ALA A 65 17.78 3.02 -8.29
C ALA A 65 17.19 4.43 -8.26
N HIS A 66 15.87 4.56 -8.11
CA HIS A 66 15.19 5.85 -8.06
C HIS A 66 15.61 6.67 -6.84
N GLN A 67 15.60 6.11 -5.63
CA GLN A 67 16.04 6.83 -4.44
C GLN A 67 17.51 7.26 -4.54
N THR A 68 18.39 6.39 -5.05
CA THR A 68 19.81 6.72 -5.22
C THR A 68 20.02 7.84 -6.24
N GLY A 69 19.38 7.74 -7.40
CA GLY A 69 19.47 8.77 -8.45
C GLY A 69 18.88 10.11 -8.02
N LEU A 70 17.71 10.10 -7.37
CA LEU A 70 17.08 11.32 -6.84
C LEU A 70 17.94 11.95 -5.74
N ARG A 71 18.52 11.14 -4.83
CA ARG A 71 19.42 11.65 -3.79
C ARG A 71 20.67 12.29 -4.38
N ALA A 72 21.26 11.71 -5.42
CA ALA A 72 22.41 12.26 -6.11
C ALA A 72 22.09 13.56 -6.88
N ALA A 73 20.88 13.68 -7.43
CA ALA A 73 20.48 14.85 -8.22
C ALA A 73 20.01 16.05 -7.39
N TYR A 74 19.42 15.81 -6.21
CA TYR A 74 18.75 16.86 -5.42
C TYR A 74 19.44 17.23 -4.10
N SER A 75 20.56 16.58 -3.75
CA SER A 75 21.24 16.89 -2.49
C SER A 75 22.68 16.40 -2.42
N ASP A 76 23.57 17.26 -1.90
CA ASP A 76 25.00 17.01 -1.71
C ASP A 76 25.34 16.26 -0.41
N LEU A 77 24.34 15.64 0.23
CA LEU A 77 24.54 14.90 1.48
C LEU A 77 25.49 13.72 1.25
N ASN A 78 26.55 13.65 2.07
CA ASN A 78 27.55 12.59 2.04
C ASN A 78 26.92 11.19 2.13
N VAL A 79 27.15 10.37 1.11
CA VAL A 79 26.54 9.04 0.94
C VAL A 79 27.10 7.98 1.90
N ASP A 80 28.33 8.14 2.39
CA ASP A 80 28.93 7.22 3.37
C ASP A 80 28.32 7.45 4.76
N LYS A 81 28.02 8.71 5.07
CA LYS A 81 27.37 9.10 6.34
C LYS A 81 25.86 8.91 6.32
N TYR A 82 25.23 9.21 5.19
CA TYR A 82 23.78 9.12 4.99
C TYR A 82 23.47 8.37 3.69
N PRO A 83 23.56 7.02 3.71
CA PRO A 83 23.25 6.21 2.56
C PRO A 83 21.84 6.51 2.05
N PRO A 84 21.64 6.62 0.71
CA PRO A 84 20.32 6.89 0.16
C PRO A 84 19.33 5.76 0.45
N VAL A 85 19.82 4.52 0.54
CA VAL A 85 19.03 3.33 0.85
C VAL A 85 19.80 2.45 1.84
N ILE A 86 19.09 1.93 2.85
CA ILE A 86 19.62 0.94 3.81
C ILE A 86 18.72 -0.29 3.77
N GLN A 87 19.32 -1.46 3.55
CA GLN A 87 18.62 -2.73 3.60
C GLN A 87 18.85 -3.42 4.95
N ILE A 88 17.76 -3.77 5.63
CA ILE A 88 17.79 -4.46 6.92
C ILE A 88 17.00 -5.77 6.87
N ARG A 89 17.14 -6.62 7.90
CA ARG A 89 16.24 -7.77 8.05
C ARG A 89 14.88 -7.25 8.53
N SER A 90 13.78 -7.86 8.08
CA SER A 90 12.41 -7.47 8.48
C SER A 90 12.22 -7.37 9.99
N VAL A 91 12.80 -8.31 10.76
CA VAL A 91 12.79 -8.29 12.24
C VAL A 91 13.41 -7.03 12.87
N HIS A 92 14.24 -6.32 12.11
CA HIS A 92 14.84 -5.05 12.54
C HIS A 92 14.07 -3.83 12.04
N ASN A 93 13.14 -3.99 11.09
CA ASN A 93 12.28 -2.93 10.58
C ASN A 93 11.09 -2.66 11.52
N THR A 94 11.42 -2.41 12.79
CA THR A 94 10.45 -2.21 13.86
C THR A 94 9.40 -1.12 13.59
N PRO A 95 9.67 -0.02 12.86
CA PRO A 95 8.65 1.00 12.62
C PRO A 95 7.49 0.54 11.74
N ILE A 96 7.72 -0.35 10.76
CA ILE A 96 6.67 -0.90 9.90
C ILE A 96 5.99 -2.10 10.55
N GLU A 97 6.74 -2.95 11.26
CA GLU A 97 6.17 -4.08 12.02
C GLU A 97 5.21 -3.60 13.11
N GLY A 98 5.57 -2.51 13.81
CA GLY A 98 4.66 -1.86 14.75
C GLY A 98 3.39 -1.33 14.08
N LEU A 99 3.51 -0.79 12.86
CA LEU A 99 2.35 -0.34 12.09
C LEU A 99 1.43 -1.51 11.75
N TRP A 100 1.98 -2.62 11.29
CA TRP A 100 1.21 -3.83 10.96
C TRP A 100 0.48 -4.40 12.18
N HIS A 101 1.14 -4.42 13.34
CA HIS A 101 0.49 -4.83 14.58
C HIS A 101 -0.77 -4.00 14.87
N TRP A 102 -0.67 -2.67 14.74
CA TRP A 102 -1.82 -1.78 14.97
C TRP A 102 -2.89 -1.90 13.88
N PHE A 103 -2.50 -2.02 12.62
CA PHE A 103 -3.44 -2.26 11.53
C PHE A 103 -4.25 -3.55 11.79
N LEU A 104 -3.56 -4.65 12.14
CA LEU A 104 -4.19 -5.92 12.48
C LEU A 104 -5.15 -5.80 13.66
N LYS A 105 -4.74 -5.09 14.72
CA LYS A 105 -5.57 -4.90 15.92
C LYS A 105 -6.81 -4.05 15.65
N THR A 106 -6.72 -3.03 14.79
CA THR A 106 -7.85 -2.13 14.50
C THR A 106 -8.78 -2.72 13.43
N TYR A 107 -8.24 -3.31 12.37
CA TYR A 107 -9.00 -3.77 11.19
C TYR A 107 -8.56 -5.14 10.67
N GLY A 108 -7.26 -5.40 10.67
CA GLY A 108 -6.65 -6.45 9.85
C GLY A 108 -6.92 -7.89 10.32
N LEU A 109 -7.15 -8.13 11.62
CA LEU A 109 -7.60 -9.45 12.10
C LEU A 109 -9.01 -9.74 11.59
N ASN A 110 -9.93 -8.79 11.79
CA ASN A 110 -11.32 -8.94 11.36
C ASN A 110 -11.43 -9.11 9.84
N ILE A 111 -10.72 -8.30 9.03
CA ILE A 111 -10.81 -8.44 7.56
C ILE A 111 -10.20 -9.75 7.06
N LYS A 112 -9.09 -10.20 7.64
CA LYS A 112 -8.49 -11.48 7.30
C LYS A 112 -9.43 -12.63 7.64
N ASP A 113 -10.04 -12.60 8.82
CA ASP A 113 -11.00 -13.61 9.24
C ASP A 113 -12.24 -13.61 8.35
N ILE A 114 -12.76 -12.42 7.98
CA ILE A 114 -13.87 -12.30 7.01
C ILE A 114 -13.49 -12.94 5.67
N ILE A 115 -12.32 -12.60 5.10
CA ILE A 115 -11.86 -13.16 3.82
C ILE A 115 -11.71 -14.69 3.92
N VAL A 116 -11.08 -15.20 4.98
CA VAL A 116 -10.85 -16.64 5.15
C VAL A 116 -12.16 -17.40 5.38
N ASN A 117 -13.12 -16.80 6.10
CA ASN A 117 -14.43 -17.42 6.32
C ASN A 117 -15.23 -17.51 5.02
N GLY A 118 -15.05 -16.60 4.07
CA GLY A 118 -15.66 -16.72 2.73
C GLY A 118 -15.39 -18.03 2.01
N TYR A 119 -14.18 -18.56 2.18
CA TYR A 119 -13.82 -19.88 1.67
C TYR A 119 -14.49 -21.01 2.48
N ARG A 120 -14.51 -20.89 3.82
CA ARG A 120 -15.09 -21.91 4.71
C ARG A 120 -16.61 -22.02 4.57
N ASP A 121 -17.28 -20.89 4.37
CA ASP A 121 -18.73 -20.77 4.28
C ASP A 121 -19.26 -21.06 2.87
N GLY A 122 -18.37 -21.35 1.91
CA GLY A 122 -18.73 -21.75 0.54
C GLY A 122 -19.03 -20.60 -0.43
N TYR A 123 -18.88 -19.33 -0.02
CA TYR A 123 -19.02 -18.18 -0.93
C TYR A 123 -17.95 -18.17 -2.02
N TYR A 124 -16.73 -18.61 -1.67
CA TYR A 124 -15.59 -18.62 -2.58
C TYR A 124 -15.15 -20.05 -2.91
N ASN A 125 -15.09 -20.38 -4.22
CA ASN A 125 -14.57 -21.63 -4.72
C ASN A 125 -13.33 -21.36 -5.60
N PRO A 126 -12.11 -21.70 -5.14
CA PRO A 126 -10.88 -21.47 -5.93
C PRO A 126 -10.83 -22.28 -7.23
N ASN A 127 -11.61 -23.36 -7.34
CA ASN A 127 -11.67 -24.18 -8.55
C ASN A 127 -12.63 -23.60 -9.60
N ASN A 128 -13.38 -22.54 -9.27
CA ASN A 128 -14.18 -21.82 -10.25
C ASN A 128 -13.31 -20.68 -10.85
N PRO A 129 -13.10 -20.63 -12.17
CA PRO A 129 -12.24 -19.63 -12.81
C PRO A 129 -12.69 -18.17 -12.60
N ILE A 130 -13.99 -17.93 -12.39
CA ILE A 130 -14.54 -16.57 -12.18
C ILE A 130 -14.30 -16.08 -10.75
N HIS A 131 -14.32 -16.99 -9.76
CA HIS A 131 -14.29 -16.58 -8.35
C HIS A 131 -12.98 -15.85 -7.98
N PRO A 132 -11.78 -16.34 -8.34
CA PRO A 132 -10.52 -15.62 -8.11
C PRO A 132 -10.52 -14.22 -8.74
N LEU A 133 -10.98 -14.09 -9.98
CA LEU A 133 -11.03 -12.81 -10.67
C LEU A 133 -11.97 -11.83 -9.97
N LEU A 134 -13.21 -12.25 -9.70
CA LEU A 134 -14.17 -11.42 -8.97
C LEU A 134 -13.66 -11.09 -7.55
N PHE A 135 -12.98 -12.05 -6.91
CA PHE A 135 -12.38 -11.85 -5.59
C PHE A 135 -11.36 -10.73 -5.64
N TYR A 136 -10.35 -10.83 -6.52
CA TYR A 136 -9.30 -9.83 -6.59
C TYR A 136 -9.82 -8.46 -7.03
N TRP A 137 -10.83 -8.41 -7.91
CA TRP A 137 -11.46 -7.16 -8.31
C TRP A 137 -12.19 -6.47 -7.14
N LEU A 138 -12.97 -7.22 -6.35
CA LEU A 138 -13.79 -6.65 -5.28
C LEU A 138 -12.98 -6.43 -3.99
N TRP A 139 -12.27 -7.45 -3.52
CA TRP A 139 -11.60 -7.43 -2.23
C TRP A 139 -10.35 -6.54 -2.22
N SER A 140 -9.68 -6.32 -3.36
CA SER A 140 -8.62 -5.31 -3.43
C SER A 140 -9.16 -3.92 -3.12
N LYS A 141 -10.35 -3.56 -3.62
CA LYS A 141 -11.01 -2.27 -3.37
C LYS A 141 -11.49 -2.15 -1.91
N ILE A 142 -12.10 -3.20 -1.37
CA ILE A 142 -12.53 -3.23 0.04
C ILE A 142 -11.33 -3.09 0.98
N VAL A 143 -10.23 -3.82 0.72
CA VAL A 143 -9.02 -3.72 1.53
C VAL A 143 -8.42 -2.32 1.39
N GLN A 144 -8.34 -1.76 0.18
CA GLN A 144 -7.83 -0.40 -0.02
C GLN A 144 -8.63 0.64 0.77
N GLU A 145 -9.96 0.59 0.74
CA GLU A 145 -10.83 1.46 1.52
C GLU A 145 -10.51 1.39 3.03
N GLN A 146 -10.27 0.19 3.57
CA GLN A 146 -9.85 0.05 4.98
C GLN A 146 -8.46 0.61 5.26
N LEU A 147 -7.52 0.46 4.31
CA LEU A 147 -6.18 1.05 4.44
C LEU A 147 -6.24 2.57 4.44
N ASP A 148 -7.13 3.16 3.64
CA ASP A 148 -7.32 4.60 3.56
C ASP A 148 -7.93 5.14 4.87
N ILE A 149 -9.00 4.52 5.37
CA ILE A 149 -9.60 4.83 6.68
C ILE A 149 -8.56 4.70 7.80
N PHE A 150 -7.79 3.60 7.82
CA PHE A 150 -6.75 3.40 8.82
C PHE A 150 -5.64 4.46 8.73
N THR A 151 -5.25 4.84 7.51
CA THR A 151 -4.23 5.87 7.28
C THR A 151 -4.66 7.21 7.85
N GLU A 152 -5.92 7.61 7.65
CA GLU A 152 -6.48 8.84 8.21
C GLU A 152 -6.49 8.81 9.75
N LEU A 153 -7.03 7.74 10.34
CA LEU A 153 -7.06 7.56 11.80
C LEU A 153 -5.65 7.56 12.40
N TRP A 154 -4.72 6.85 11.76
CA TRP A 154 -3.35 6.78 12.21
C TRP A 154 -2.66 8.14 12.11
N ASN A 155 -2.84 8.88 11.01
CA ASN A 155 -2.12 10.13 10.87
C ASN A 155 -2.66 11.25 11.78
N THR A 156 -3.91 11.12 12.24
CA THR A 156 -4.58 12.10 13.10
C THR A 156 -4.56 11.73 14.59
N HIS A 157 -4.33 10.46 14.97
CA HIS A 157 -4.29 10.09 16.39
C HIS A 157 -3.11 10.76 17.12
N ARG A 158 -3.32 11.11 18.39
CA ARG A 158 -2.25 11.65 19.22
C ARG A 158 -1.39 10.53 19.79
N ILE A 159 -0.10 10.53 19.46
CA ILE A 159 0.86 9.61 20.09
C ILE A 159 1.05 10.04 21.55
N ARG A 160 0.88 9.10 22.49
CA ARG A 160 1.13 9.34 23.91
C ARG A 160 2.57 9.81 24.14
N THR A 161 2.74 10.86 24.95
CA THR A 161 4.05 11.37 25.35
C THR A 161 4.87 10.29 26.08
N GLN A 162 6.11 10.08 25.64
CA GLN A 162 7.06 9.16 26.26
C GLN A 162 8.38 9.89 26.47
N LYS A 163 8.85 9.97 27.73
CA LYS A 163 10.11 10.64 28.06
C LYS A 163 11.30 9.85 27.51
N GLY A 164 12.26 10.53 26.90
CA GLY A 164 13.50 9.92 26.39
C GLY A 164 13.34 9.12 25.09
N LYS A 165 12.16 9.10 24.47
CA LYS A 165 11.95 8.46 23.18
C LYS A 165 12.60 9.32 22.07
N PRO A 166 13.50 8.75 21.22
CA PRO A 166 14.12 9.50 20.13
C PRO A 166 13.11 9.95 19.06
N ASN A 167 12.16 9.08 18.73
CA ASN A 167 11.09 9.39 17.78
C ASN A 167 10.00 10.23 18.45
N MET A 168 9.20 10.90 17.62
CA MET A 168 8.14 11.78 18.08
C MET A 168 7.17 11.08 19.06
N SER A 169 6.78 11.84 20.09
CA SER A 169 5.69 11.53 21.00
C SER A 169 5.00 12.83 21.44
N GLY A 170 3.76 12.74 21.92
CA GLY A 170 2.99 13.88 22.43
C GLY A 170 2.28 14.72 21.36
N SER A 171 2.47 14.41 20.07
CA SER A 171 1.85 15.05 18.91
C SER A 171 1.18 14.00 18.01
N THR A 172 0.37 14.45 17.05
CA THR A 172 -0.12 13.58 15.97
C THR A 172 0.99 13.37 14.92
N PRO A 173 1.01 12.21 14.21
CA PRO A 173 1.96 12.00 13.13
C PRO A 173 1.90 13.09 12.06
N GLN A 174 0.69 13.53 11.68
CA GLN A 174 0.52 14.59 10.68
C GLN A 174 1.13 15.91 11.13
N HIS A 175 0.88 16.37 12.36
CA HIS A 175 1.44 17.64 12.83
C HIS A 175 2.97 17.57 12.91
N ALA A 176 3.51 16.44 13.39
CA ALA A 176 4.94 16.23 13.49
C ALA A 176 5.63 16.18 12.12
N PHE A 177 5.00 15.55 11.13
CA PHE A 177 5.54 15.47 9.77
C PHE A 177 5.55 16.84 9.07
N VAL A 178 4.49 17.64 9.24
CA VAL A 178 4.35 18.95 8.59
C VAL A 178 5.23 20.01 9.27
N ALA A 179 5.22 20.03 10.60
CA ALA A 179 5.89 21.04 11.42
C ALA A 179 6.66 20.36 12.56
N PRO A 180 7.80 19.69 12.26
CA PRO A 180 8.67 19.16 13.30
C PRO A 180 9.14 20.29 14.21
N ARG A 181 9.25 20.02 15.51
CA ARG A 181 9.73 20.97 16.52
C ARG A 181 11.08 20.54 17.04
N ALA A 182 11.88 21.53 17.44
CA ALA A 182 13.18 21.30 18.05
C ALA A 182 13.10 20.23 19.16
N PRO A 183 14.04 19.27 19.18
CA PRO A 183 15.29 19.24 18.43
C PRO A 183 15.21 18.64 17.01
N ALA A 184 14.02 18.28 16.52
CA ALA A 184 13.87 17.72 15.18
C ALA A 184 13.76 18.83 14.11
N GLU A 185 14.24 18.51 12.91
CA GLU A 185 14.28 19.41 11.76
C GLU A 185 13.62 18.76 10.54
N LYS A 186 13.11 19.61 9.64
CA LYS A 186 12.57 19.16 8.35
C LYS A 186 13.71 18.93 7.38
N VAL A 187 14.04 17.67 7.18
CA VAL A 187 15.20 17.24 6.37
C VAL A 187 14.81 16.55 5.06
N SER A 188 13.52 16.56 4.71
CA SER A 188 13.02 16.00 3.46
C SER A 188 13.46 16.85 2.26
N ILE A 189 13.75 16.20 1.14
CA ILE A 189 14.31 16.84 -0.04
C ILE A 189 13.19 17.03 -1.08
N PRO A 190 12.86 18.26 -1.49
CA PRO A 190 11.85 18.53 -2.52
C PRO A 190 12.26 18.01 -3.89
N VAL A 191 11.30 17.51 -4.66
CA VAL A 191 11.51 17.03 -6.03
C VAL A 191 10.41 17.51 -6.98
N HIS A 192 10.78 17.69 -8.25
CA HIS A 192 9.85 18.16 -9.28
C HIS A 192 9.05 17.02 -9.92
N GLN A 193 7.80 17.30 -10.30
CA GLN A 193 6.91 16.34 -10.97
C GLN A 193 7.52 15.76 -12.24
N GLU A 194 8.12 16.61 -13.08
CA GLU A 194 8.68 16.22 -14.38
C GLU A 194 9.73 15.11 -14.25
N VAL A 195 10.52 15.13 -13.16
CA VAL A 195 11.49 14.07 -12.89
C VAL A 195 10.81 12.78 -12.47
N LEU A 196 9.74 12.85 -11.69
CA LEU A 196 8.96 11.66 -11.32
C LEU A 196 8.31 11.03 -12.54
N ASP A 197 7.75 11.84 -13.44
CA ASP A 197 7.14 11.37 -14.69
C ASP A 197 8.20 10.72 -15.60
N HIS A 198 9.39 11.34 -15.68
CA HIS A 198 10.51 10.76 -16.41
C HIS A 198 10.93 9.41 -15.83
N LEU A 199 11.14 9.30 -14.52
CA LEU A 199 11.50 8.04 -13.86
C LEU A 199 10.42 6.98 -14.08
N ARG A 200 9.14 7.34 -13.93
CA ARG A 200 8.01 6.44 -14.15
C ARG A 200 7.98 5.92 -15.60
N SER A 201 8.35 6.73 -16.58
CA SER A 201 8.46 6.33 -18.00
C SER A 201 9.61 5.34 -18.28
N LYS A 202 10.56 5.20 -17.35
CA LYS A 202 11.68 4.25 -17.47
C LYS A 202 11.39 2.87 -16.88
N ILE A 203 10.34 2.74 -16.06
CA ILE A 203 9.91 1.45 -15.56
C ILE A 203 9.30 0.66 -16.74
N PRO A 204 9.78 -0.56 -17.05
CA PRO A 204 9.33 -1.30 -18.24
C PRO A 204 7.83 -1.55 -18.28
N THR A 205 7.25 -2.00 -17.17
CA THR A 205 5.81 -2.22 -17.04
C THR A 205 5.12 -0.90 -16.69
N PRO A 206 4.14 -0.42 -17.47
CA PRO A 206 3.34 0.75 -17.13
C PRO A 206 2.64 0.61 -15.76
N ARG A 207 2.41 1.72 -15.07
CA ARG A 207 1.81 1.72 -13.72
C ARG A 207 0.44 1.04 -13.69
N ASP A 208 -0.40 1.32 -14.68
CA ASP A 208 -1.76 0.78 -14.77
C ASP A 208 -1.77 -0.74 -14.97
N GLU A 209 -0.76 -1.28 -15.66
CA GLU A 209 -0.53 -2.73 -15.81
C GLU A 209 0.06 -3.34 -14.54
N ALA A 210 1.12 -2.72 -13.97
CA ALA A 210 1.80 -3.20 -12.77
C ALA A 210 0.90 -3.21 -11.51
N MET A 211 -0.15 -2.38 -11.49
CA MET A 211 -1.14 -2.27 -10.41
C MET A 211 -2.46 -2.96 -10.74
N ARG A 212 -2.54 -3.66 -11.88
CA ARG A 212 -3.76 -4.34 -12.33
C ARG A 212 -3.98 -5.64 -11.55
N TRP A 213 -5.18 -5.79 -10.98
CA TRP A 213 -5.56 -6.99 -10.21
C TRP A 213 -6.19 -8.09 -11.06
N VAL A 214 -6.85 -7.71 -12.16
CA VAL A 214 -7.57 -8.61 -13.07
C VAL A 214 -7.48 -8.08 -14.51
N PRO A 215 -7.65 -8.92 -15.55
CA PRO A 215 -7.69 -8.47 -16.93
C PRO A 215 -8.67 -7.30 -17.15
N ALA A 216 -8.35 -6.43 -18.11
CA ALA A 216 -9.14 -5.22 -18.37
C ALA A 216 -10.58 -5.59 -18.78
N GLU A 217 -10.74 -6.59 -19.64
CA GLU A 217 -12.06 -7.06 -20.07
C GLU A 217 -12.87 -7.60 -18.88
N PHE A 218 -12.24 -8.33 -17.96
CA PHE A 218 -12.92 -8.81 -16.75
C PHE A 218 -13.29 -7.66 -15.82
N SER A 219 -12.44 -6.63 -15.69
CA SER A 219 -12.72 -5.47 -14.86
C SER A 219 -13.97 -4.71 -15.33
N GLU A 220 -14.18 -4.60 -16.64
CA GLU A 220 -15.38 -3.98 -17.21
C GLU A 220 -16.64 -4.79 -16.90
N ILE A 221 -16.56 -6.12 -17.06
CA ILE A 221 -17.65 -7.05 -16.73
C ILE A 221 -18.00 -6.96 -15.24
N ALA A 222 -17.01 -7.01 -14.36
CA ALA A 222 -17.20 -6.91 -12.91
C ALA A 222 -17.77 -5.53 -12.52
N GLN A 223 -17.32 -4.45 -13.17
CA GLN A 223 -17.88 -3.13 -12.94
C GLN A 223 -19.36 -3.04 -13.36
N ALA A 224 -19.74 -3.62 -14.49
CA ALA A 224 -21.14 -3.68 -14.93
C ALA A 224 -22.03 -4.49 -13.96
N ALA A 225 -21.52 -5.64 -13.48
CA ALA A 225 -22.20 -6.42 -12.45
C ALA A 225 -22.36 -5.63 -11.14
N PHE A 226 -21.33 -4.89 -10.71
CA PHE A 226 -21.36 -4.07 -9.50
C PHE A 226 -22.40 -2.94 -9.60
N VAL A 227 -22.50 -2.29 -10.77
CA VAL A 227 -23.55 -1.29 -11.03
C VAL A 227 -24.94 -1.91 -11.00
N THR A 228 -25.10 -3.09 -11.59
CA THR A 228 -26.38 -3.81 -11.65
C THR A 228 -26.93 -4.12 -10.26
N VAL A 229 -26.07 -4.47 -9.31
CA VAL A 229 -26.46 -4.77 -7.91
C VAL A 229 -26.58 -3.50 -7.05
N GLY A 230 -26.57 -2.31 -7.65
CA GLY A 230 -26.79 -1.04 -6.98
C GLY A 230 -25.54 -0.38 -6.37
N SER A 231 -24.34 -0.81 -6.76
CA SER A 231 -23.06 -0.29 -6.25
C SER A 231 -22.96 -0.23 -4.71
N PRO A 232 -23.10 -1.37 -3.98
CA PRO A 232 -23.06 -1.38 -2.53
C PRO A 232 -21.78 -0.74 -1.95
N PRO A 233 -21.85 -0.13 -0.75
CA PRO A 233 -20.66 0.44 -0.12
C PRO A 233 -19.62 -0.64 0.20
N LEU A 234 -18.34 -0.31 -0.05
CA LEU A 234 -17.20 -1.20 0.18
C LEU A 234 -16.72 -1.21 1.64
N SER A 235 -17.32 -0.39 2.49
CA SER A 235 -17.11 -0.35 3.93
C SER A 235 -18.47 -0.39 4.63
N PRO A 236 -18.63 -1.17 5.72
CA PRO A 236 -17.61 -2.00 6.38
C PRO A 236 -17.35 -3.35 5.67
N PRO A 237 -16.17 -3.98 5.82
CA PRO A 237 -15.75 -5.16 5.05
C PRO A 237 -16.68 -6.39 5.12
N ARG A 238 -17.54 -6.46 6.14
CA ARG A 238 -18.52 -7.55 6.30
C ARG A 238 -19.50 -7.66 5.13
N THR A 239 -19.73 -6.58 4.39
CA THR A 239 -20.62 -6.58 3.21
C THR A 239 -19.95 -7.18 1.96
N GLY A 240 -18.65 -7.50 2.03
CA GLY A 240 -17.88 -7.95 0.88
C GLY A 240 -18.38 -9.26 0.27
N TRP A 241 -18.67 -10.28 1.09
CA TRP A 241 -19.17 -11.57 0.57
C TRP A 241 -20.62 -11.51 0.12
N GLU A 242 -21.44 -10.68 0.74
CA GLU A 242 -22.81 -10.40 0.28
C GLU A 242 -22.76 -9.75 -1.11
N THR A 243 -21.94 -8.71 -1.28
CA THR A 243 -21.72 -8.05 -2.57
C THR A 243 -21.17 -9.02 -3.61
N PHE A 244 -20.17 -9.83 -3.25
CA PHE A 244 -19.62 -10.87 -4.11
C PHE A 244 -20.71 -11.83 -4.62
N THR A 245 -21.57 -12.31 -3.72
CA THR A 245 -22.66 -13.24 -4.02
C THR A 245 -23.73 -12.60 -4.90
N LEU A 246 -24.04 -11.32 -4.68
CA LEU A 246 -24.96 -10.57 -5.52
C LEU A 246 -24.41 -10.34 -6.93
N MET A 247 -23.11 -10.09 -7.07
CA MET A 247 -22.48 -9.84 -8.37
C MET A 247 -22.36 -11.11 -9.22
N LEU A 248 -22.07 -12.26 -8.59
CA LEU A 248 -21.70 -13.49 -9.28
C LEU A 248 -22.70 -13.95 -10.36
N PRO A 249 -24.05 -13.91 -10.15
CA PRO A 249 -25.04 -14.24 -11.19
C PRO A 249 -25.00 -13.33 -12.42
N HIS A 250 -24.45 -12.12 -12.30
CA HIS A 250 -24.34 -11.14 -13.39
C HIS A 250 -23.03 -11.25 -14.16
N ILE A 251 -22.11 -12.14 -13.77
CA ILE A 251 -20.88 -12.39 -14.50
C ILE A 251 -21.13 -13.52 -15.53
N PRO A 252 -20.96 -13.26 -16.84
CA PRO A 252 -21.17 -14.26 -17.87
C PRO A 252 -20.13 -15.38 -17.76
N ARG A 253 -20.56 -16.62 -18.04
CA ARG A 253 -19.67 -17.80 -17.99
C ARG A 253 -18.48 -17.70 -18.96
N SER A 254 -18.62 -16.95 -20.06
CA SER A 254 -17.53 -16.70 -21.01
C SER A 254 -16.36 -15.93 -20.40
N ALA A 255 -16.58 -15.18 -19.30
CA ALA A 255 -15.53 -14.48 -18.58
C ALA A 255 -14.51 -15.42 -17.92
N ALA A 256 -14.82 -16.72 -17.81
CA ALA A 256 -13.91 -17.75 -17.32
C ALA A 256 -12.70 -18.01 -18.24
N LEU A 257 -12.74 -17.52 -19.48
CA LEU A 257 -11.70 -17.72 -20.50
C LEU A 257 -10.76 -16.53 -20.66
N LEU A 258 -10.97 -15.46 -19.87
CA LEU A 258 -10.14 -14.26 -19.80
C LEU A 258 -9.04 -14.43 -18.75
#